data_AF-A0A7S1WSJ7-F1
#
_entry.id   AF-A0A7S1WSJ7-F1
#
_cell.length_a   1.000
_cell.length_b   1.000
_cell.length_c   1.000
_cell.angle_alpha   90.00
_cell.angle_beta   90.00
_cell.angle_gamma   90.00
#
_symmetry.space_group_name_H-M   'P 1'
#
loop_
_entity.id
_entity.type
_entity.pdbx_description
1 polymer ?
#
loop_
_entity_poly.entity_id
_entity_poly.type
_entity_poly.pdbx_seq_one_letter_code
_entity_poly.pdbx_strand_id
1 'polypeptide(L)'
;ATAWPLPATRWYACRVCGESVQRRDHHCVWINQCVGHHNHRAFVVFVTSFTVLALSYAALAASVAAAAARESWVGYLLLLLGTRQLPPPMAGVIYAAVGGGFTLLLALGQARNIGDGLTTHEQKRLAKAGWTGVGADGSGVARQRRHPFDQGGCLANWAAWLRAGAAG
;
A
#
# COMPACT_ATOMS: atom_id res chain seq x y z
N ALA A 1 -12.47 -23.04 22.23
CA ALA A 1 -12.45 -22.37 20.92
C ALA A 1 -12.62 -20.88 21.14
N THR A 2 -11.62 -20.06 20.82
CA THR A 2 -11.72 -18.60 20.92
C THR A 2 -12.63 -18.09 19.80
N ALA A 3 -13.71 -17.41 20.14
CA ALA A 3 -14.64 -16.85 19.16
C ALA A 3 -13.95 -15.78 18.29
N TRP A 4 -14.32 -15.73 17.00
CA TRP A 4 -13.77 -14.77 16.04
C TRP A 4 -14.07 -13.32 16.48
N PRO A 5 -13.06 -12.41 16.52
CA PRO A 5 -13.20 -11.11 17.19
C PRO A 5 -13.77 -10.00 16.30
N LEU A 6 -13.99 -10.26 15.02
CA LEU A 6 -14.50 -9.26 14.06
C LEU A 6 -15.99 -9.49 13.75
N PRO A 7 -16.79 -8.41 13.61
CA PRO A 7 -18.20 -8.52 13.27
C PRO A 7 -18.39 -8.99 11.83
N ALA A 8 -19.38 -9.86 11.60
CA ALA A 8 -19.70 -10.39 10.27
C ALA A 8 -20.15 -9.30 9.27
N THR A 9 -20.77 -8.22 9.76
CA THR A 9 -21.26 -7.10 8.93
C THR A 9 -20.15 -6.26 8.30
N ARG A 10 -18.95 -6.27 8.90
CA ARG A 10 -17.76 -5.49 8.48
C ARG A 10 -18.01 -3.99 8.32
N TRP A 11 -18.89 -3.42 9.14
CA TRP A 11 -19.05 -1.96 9.28
C TRP A 11 -18.21 -1.45 10.44
N TYR A 12 -17.44 -0.38 10.21
CA TYR A 12 -16.57 0.20 11.24
C TYR A 12 -16.68 1.72 11.27
N ALA A 13 -16.82 2.28 12.47
CA ALA A 13 -16.90 3.72 12.68
C ALA A 13 -15.54 4.41 12.48
N CYS A 14 -15.56 5.56 11.81
CA CYS A 14 -14.44 6.48 11.70
C CYS A 14 -14.62 7.70 12.59
N ARG A 15 -13.70 7.89 13.54
CA ARG A 15 -13.72 9.06 14.42
C ARG A 15 -13.40 10.36 13.70
N VAL A 16 -12.61 10.32 12.63
CA VAL A 16 -12.23 11.51 11.86
C VAL A 16 -13.40 11.99 10.99
N CYS A 17 -14.11 11.06 10.33
CA CYS A 17 -15.25 11.39 9.49
C CYS A 17 -16.59 11.48 10.26
N GLY A 18 -16.68 10.90 11.45
CA GLY A 18 -17.92 10.86 12.24
C GLY A 18 -18.96 9.83 11.78
N GLU A 19 -18.61 8.94 10.85
CA GLU A 19 -19.56 8.02 10.19
C GLU A 19 -19.08 6.56 10.18
N SER A 20 -20.00 5.63 9.88
CA SER A 20 -19.70 4.21 9.71
C SER A 20 -19.41 3.87 8.26
N VAL A 21 -18.28 3.19 8.02
CA VAL A 21 -17.82 2.86 6.66
C VAL A 21 -17.86 1.34 6.47
N GLN A 22 -18.53 0.90 5.41
CA GLN A 22 -18.59 -0.51 5.03
C GLN A 22 -17.23 -1.02 4.57
N ARG A 23 -16.81 -2.18 5.07
CA ARG A 23 -15.47 -2.77 4.86
C ARG A 23 -14.36 -1.72 4.94
N ARG A 24 -14.40 -0.89 5.99
CA ARG A 24 -13.42 0.18 6.18
C ARG A 24 -12.00 -0.38 6.15
N ASP A 25 -11.14 0.24 5.33
CA ASP A 25 -9.72 -0.05 5.27
C ASP A 25 -8.94 0.91 6.18
N HIS A 26 -9.04 2.21 5.93
CA HIS A 26 -8.46 3.25 6.78
C HIS A 26 -9.08 4.61 6.46
N HIS A 27 -8.84 5.61 7.32
CA HIS A 27 -9.00 7.01 6.94
C HIS A 27 -7.68 7.46 6.32
N CYS A 28 -7.70 7.86 5.06
CA CYS A 28 -6.51 8.29 4.36
C CYS A 28 -6.39 9.81 4.45
N VAL A 29 -5.37 10.27 5.18
CA VAL A 29 -5.09 11.71 5.35
C VAL A 29 -4.71 12.38 4.03
N TRP A 30 -4.13 11.63 3.08
CA TRP A 30 -3.65 12.15 1.79
C TRP A 30 -4.78 12.53 0.83
N ILE A 31 -5.90 11.83 0.90
CA ILE A 31 -7.11 12.16 0.12
C ILE A 31 -8.21 12.75 1.01
N ASN A 32 -7.92 12.95 2.31
CA ASN A 32 -8.84 13.46 3.33
C ASN A 32 -10.21 12.74 3.34
N GLN A 33 -10.23 11.42 3.12
CA GLN A 33 -11.45 10.62 3.00
C GLN A 33 -11.22 9.20 3.54
N CYS A 34 -12.30 8.52 3.93
CA CYS A 34 -12.23 7.09 4.26
C CYS A 34 -12.07 6.23 3.00
N VAL A 35 -11.18 5.25 3.08
CA VAL A 35 -11.08 4.16 2.11
C VAL A 35 -11.86 2.96 2.64
N GLY A 36 -12.79 2.45 1.84
CA GLY A 36 -13.69 1.36 2.20
C GLY A 36 -14.31 0.72 0.96
N HIS A 37 -15.43 0.01 1.13
CA HIS A 37 -16.03 -0.81 0.08
C HIS A 37 -16.17 -0.10 -1.28
N HIS A 38 -16.68 1.14 -1.28
CA HIS A 38 -17.05 1.87 -2.50
C HIS A 38 -15.86 2.47 -3.27
N ASN A 39 -14.73 2.76 -2.62
CA ASN A 39 -13.60 3.45 -3.25
C ASN A 39 -12.26 2.71 -3.12
N HIS A 40 -12.22 1.53 -2.49
CA HIS A 40 -10.98 0.78 -2.27
C HIS A 40 -10.25 0.45 -3.60
N ARG A 41 -10.98 0.16 -4.67
CA ARG A 41 -10.39 -0.07 -6.00
C ARG A 41 -9.74 1.18 -6.58
N ALA A 42 -10.46 2.29 -6.56
CA ALA A 42 -9.95 3.57 -7.03
C ALA A 42 -8.68 3.96 -6.25
N PHE A 43 -8.68 3.72 -4.93
CA PHE A 43 -7.49 3.92 -4.10
C PHE A 43 -6.31 3.01 -4.50
N VAL A 44 -6.55 1.71 -4.71
CA VAL A 44 -5.49 0.78 -5.16
C VAL A 44 -4.93 1.21 -6.52
N VAL A 45 -5.79 1.53 -7.49
CA VAL A 45 -5.37 2.05 -8.80
C VAL A 45 -4.54 3.31 -8.61
N PHE A 46 -5.03 4.29 -7.84
CA PHE A 46 -4.30 5.54 -7.55
C PHE A 46 -2.89 5.29 -7.00
N VAL A 47 -2.74 4.45 -5.98
CA VAL A 47 -1.43 4.15 -5.38
C VAL A 47 -0.53 3.39 -6.37
N THR A 48 -1.07 2.45 -7.15
CA THR A 48 -0.29 1.72 -8.16
C THR A 48 0.16 2.63 -9.31
N SER A 49 -0.71 3.52 -9.80
CA SER A 49 -0.38 4.50 -10.84
C SER A 49 0.71 5.47 -10.37
N PHE A 50 0.62 5.95 -9.13
CA PHE A 50 1.67 6.80 -8.56
C PHE A 50 3.01 6.06 -8.45
N THR A 51 2.97 4.78 -8.05
CA THR A 51 4.17 3.94 -7.97
C THR A 51 4.81 3.77 -9.35
N VAL A 52 4.02 3.45 -10.38
CA VAL A 52 4.51 3.30 -11.76
C VAL A 52 5.10 4.61 -12.27
N LEU A 53 4.44 5.74 -12.02
CA LEU A 53 4.92 7.06 -12.42
C LEU A 53 6.25 7.40 -11.76
N ALA A 54 6.36 7.21 -10.44
CA ALA A 54 7.57 7.49 -9.69
C ALA A 54 8.76 6.61 -10.15
N LEU A 55 8.53 5.32 -10.36
CA LEU A 55 9.57 4.41 -10.86
C LEU A 55 9.98 4.75 -12.30
N SER A 56 9.03 5.09 -13.16
CA SER A 56 9.30 5.52 -14.54
C SER A 56 10.14 6.81 -14.57
N TYR A 57 9.81 7.78 -13.72
CA TYR A 57 10.57 9.02 -13.59
C TYR A 57 11.99 8.75 -13.09
N ALA A 58 12.13 7.94 -12.03
CA ALA A 58 13.45 7.59 -11.48
C ALA A 58 14.33 6.87 -12.51
N ALA A 59 13.76 5.95 -13.28
CA ALA A 59 14.48 5.23 -14.34
C ALA A 59 14.94 6.18 -15.46
N LEU A 60 14.07 7.09 -15.90
CA LEU A 60 14.40 8.09 -16.92
C LEU A 60 15.50 9.04 -16.44
N ALA A 61 15.39 9.55 -15.22
CA ALA A 61 16.38 10.47 -14.67
C ALA A 61 17.76 9.78 -14.48
N ALA A 62 17.77 8.52 -14.05
CA ALA A 62 18.99 7.72 -13.97
C ALA A 62 19.62 7.49 -15.36
N SER A 63 18.82 7.23 -16.39
CA SER A 63 19.35 7.03 -17.75
C SER A 63 19.97 8.30 -18.33
N VAL A 64 19.35 9.46 -18.09
CA VAL A 64 19.90 10.78 -18.47
C VAL A 64 21.19 11.08 -17.72
N ALA A 65 21.25 10.84 -16.41
CA ALA A 65 22.48 11.02 -15.64
C ALA A 65 23.62 10.12 -16.14
N ALA A 66 23.33 8.85 -16.45
CA ALA A 66 24.30 7.92 -17.02
C ALA A 66 24.76 8.33 -18.43
N ALA A 67 23.88 8.95 -19.23
CA ALA A 67 24.22 9.50 -20.53
C ALA A 67 25.07 10.78 -20.44
N ALA A 68 24.89 11.60 -19.41
CA ALA A 68 25.77 12.76 -19.18
C ALA A 68 27.16 12.33 -18.67
N ALA A 69 27.21 11.35 -17.77
CA ALA A 69 28.45 10.87 -17.16
C ALA A 69 29.41 10.19 -18.17
N ARG A 70 28.88 9.54 -19.21
CA ARG A 70 29.72 8.92 -20.27
C ARG A 70 30.44 9.94 -21.16
N GLU A 71 29.89 11.15 -21.33
CA GLU A 71 30.48 12.19 -22.19
C GLU A 71 31.66 12.86 -21.49
N SER A 72 31.50 13.25 -20.21
CA SER A 72 32.62 13.65 -19.36
C SER A 72 32.21 13.64 -17.88
N TRP A 73 32.61 12.61 -17.16
CA TRP A 73 32.33 12.50 -15.72
C TRP A 73 32.87 13.69 -14.91
N VAL A 74 34.01 14.27 -15.33
CA VAL A 74 34.59 15.50 -14.75
C VAL A 74 33.70 16.71 -15.01
N GLY A 75 33.18 16.87 -16.23
CA GLY A 75 32.29 17.97 -16.58
C GLY A 75 30.96 17.90 -15.81
N TYR A 76 30.44 16.69 -15.61
CA TYR A 76 29.25 16.48 -14.79
C TYR A 76 29.48 16.81 -13.31
N LEU A 77 30.62 16.40 -12.72
CA LEU A 77 30.96 16.76 -11.35
C LEU A 77 31.20 18.27 -11.18
N LEU A 78 31.87 18.91 -12.14
CA LEU A 78 32.07 20.37 -12.13
C LEU A 78 30.75 21.13 -12.28
N LEU A 79 29.80 20.63 -13.07
CA LEU A 79 28.45 21.17 -13.17
C LEU A 79 27.73 21.09 -11.81
N LEU A 80 27.76 19.93 -11.15
CA LEU A 80 27.13 19.73 -9.84
C LEU A 80 27.74 20.61 -8.74
N LEU A 81 29.06 20.77 -8.74
CA LEU A 81 29.78 21.61 -7.79
C LEU A 81 29.61 23.11 -8.09
N GLY A 82 29.49 23.47 -9.37
CA GLY A 82 29.39 24.86 -9.85
C GLY A 82 28.01 25.49 -9.65
N THR A 83 26.92 24.74 -9.81
CA THR A 83 25.57 25.28 -9.65
C THR A 83 25.21 25.60 -8.21
N ARG A 84 25.85 24.95 -7.22
CA ARG A 84 25.52 24.99 -5.78
C ARG A 84 24.01 24.82 -5.47
N GLN A 85 23.27 24.29 -6.43
CA GLN A 85 21.86 23.98 -6.36
C GLN A 85 21.71 22.55 -6.86
N LEU A 86 20.94 21.76 -6.12
CA LEU A 86 20.52 20.44 -6.58
C LEU A 86 19.77 20.66 -7.90
N PRO A 87 20.26 20.15 -9.05
CA PRO A 87 19.56 20.33 -10.30
C PRO A 87 18.11 19.87 -10.13
N PRO A 88 17.10 20.63 -10.60
CA PRO A 88 15.69 20.24 -10.52
C PRO A 88 15.40 18.76 -10.89
N PRO A 89 16.05 18.14 -11.90
CA PRO A 89 15.87 16.71 -12.14
C PRO A 89 16.36 15.81 -11.00
N MET A 90 17.45 16.15 -10.31
CA MET A 90 17.97 15.38 -9.17
C MET A 90 17.11 15.52 -7.92
N ALA A 91 16.54 16.71 -7.68
CA ALA A 91 15.55 16.89 -6.62
C ALA A 91 14.31 16.03 -6.90
N GLY A 92 13.86 16.01 -8.16
CA GLY A 92 12.80 15.12 -8.62
C GLY A 92 13.12 13.63 -8.41
N VAL A 93 14.37 13.20 -8.59
CA VAL A 93 14.78 11.81 -8.34
C VAL A 93 14.65 11.44 -6.88
N ILE A 94 15.06 12.32 -5.97
CA ILE A 94 14.94 12.07 -4.53
C ILE A 94 13.47 11.96 -4.14
N TYR A 95 12.62 12.88 -4.61
CA TYR A 95 11.18 12.81 -4.37
C TYR A 95 10.54 11.55 -4.99
N ALA A 96 10.93 11.17 -6.20
CA ALA A 96 10.43 9.97 -6.86
C ALA A 96 10.90 8.69 -6.17
N ALA A 97 12.14 8.64 -5.67
CA ALA A 97 12.66 7.49 -4.96
C ALA A 97 11.98 7.30 -3.59
N VAL A 98 11.89 8.38 -2.79
CA VAL A 98 11.25 8.34 -1.47
C VAL A 98 9.74 8.11 -1.60
N GLY A 99 9.08 8.91 -2.44
CA GLY A 99 7.65 8.80 -2.68
C GLY A 99 7.26 7.48 -3.34
N GLY A 100 7.99 7.07 -4.38
CA GLY A 100 7.77 5.81 -5.07
C GLY A 100 8.04 4.58 -4.20
N GLY A 101 9.08 4.62 -3.36
CA GLY A 101 9.34 3.57 -2.37
C GLY A 101 8.21 3.45 -1.35
N PHE A 102 7.72 4.58 -0.82
CA PHE A 102 6.59 4.60 0.09
C PHE A 102 5.31 4.05 -0.56
N THR A 103 4.95 4.49 -1.77
CA THR A 103 3.75 4.00 -2.45
C THR A 103 3.87 2.55 -2.90
N LEU A 104 5.07 2.07 -3.23
CA LEU A 104 5.32 0.65 -3.50
C LEU A 104 5.02 -0.21 -2.27
N LEU A 105 5.51 0.19 -1.09
CA LEU A 105 5.21 -0.53 0.16
C LEU A 105 3.71 -0.54 0.46
N LEU A 106 3.01 0.58 0.21
CA LEU A 106 1.56 0.63 0.33
C LEU A 106 0.86 -0.29 -0.67
N ALA A 107 1.27 -0.29 -1.94
CA ALA A 107 0.69 -1.15 -2.97
C ALA A 107 0.87 -2.64 -2.64
N LEU A 108 2.07 -3.03 -2.20
CA LEU A 108 2.37 -4.40 -1.78
C LEU A 108 1.58 -4.79 -0.52
N GLY A 109 1.46 -3.87 0.44
CA GLY A 109 0.64 -4.07 1.63
C GLY A 109 -0.83 -4.31 1.28
N GLN A 110 -1.41 -3.46 0.43
CA GLN A 110 -2.79 -3.62 -0.02
C GLN A 110 -2.98 -4.90 -0.84
N ALA A 111 -2.03 -5.24 -1.70
CA ALA A 111 -2.05 -6.49 -2.46
C ALA A 111 -2.05 -7.72 -1.54
N ARG A 112 -1.23 -7.71 -0.48
CA ARG A 112 -1.23 -8.75 0.55
C ARG A 112 -2.56 -8.81 1.30
N ASN A 113 -3.10 -7.67 1.70
CA ASN A 113 -4.38 -7.59 2.42
C ASN A 113 -5.53 -8.14 1.60
N ILE A 114 -5.59 -7.79 0.30
CA ILE A 114 -6.56 -8.35 -0.65
C ILE A 114 -6.37 -9.87 -0.75
N GLY A 115 -5.13 -10.36 -0.87
CA GLY A 115 -4.83 -11.79 -0.91
C GLY A 115 -5.23 -12.53 0.39
N ASP A 116 -5.12 -11.89 1.54
CA ASP A 116 -5.58 -12.42 2.82
C ASP A 116 -7.12 -12.21 3.00
N GLY A 117 -7.83 -11.51 2.10
CA GLY A 117 -9.28 -11.27 2.21
C GLY A 117 -9.69 -10.26 3.30
N LEU A 118 -8.72 -9.56 3.88
CA LEU A 118 -8.87 -8.66 5.03
C LEU A 118 -8.56 -7.22 4.64
N THR A 119 -9.14 -6.26 5.36
CA THR A 119 -8.72 -4.85 5.25
C THR A 119 -7.58 -4.56 6.22
N THR A 120 -6.85 -3.45 6.00
CA THR A 120 -5.83 -2.93 6.90
C THR A 120 -6.38 -2.74 8.32
N HIS A 121 -7.60 -2.23 8.44
CA HIS A 121 -8.28 -2.08 9.73
C HIS A 121 -8.48 -3.43 10.43
N GLU A 122 -8.96 -4.43 9.69
CA GLU A 122 -9.24 -5.77 10.20
C GLU A 122 -7.96 -6.47 10.65
N GLN A 123 -6.88 -6.39 9.85
CA GLN A 123 -5.59 -6.94 10.25
C GLN A 123 -5.07 -6.32 11.55
N LYS A 124 -5.13 -4.98 11.69
CA LYS A 124 -4.70 -4.31 12.93
C LYS A 124 -5.54 -4.71 14.14
N ARG A 125 -6.85 -4.91 13.96
CA ARG A 125 -7.74 -5.39 15.03
C ARG A 125 -7.43 -6.83 15.42
N LEU A 126 -7.18 -7.70 14.46
CA LEU A 126 -6.76 -9.08 14.71
C LEU A 126 -5.42 -9.11 15.45
N ALA A 127 -4.44 -8.31 15.02
CA ALA A 127 -3.17 -8.19 15.69
C ALA A 127 -3.32 -7.75 17.16
N LYS A 128 -4.11 -6.72 17.40
CA LYS A 128 -4.42 -6.25 18.77
C LYS A 128 -5.14 -7.31 19.61
N ALA A 129 -5.96 -8.15 18.98
CA ALA A 129 -6.67 -9.24 19.64
C ALA A 129 -5.79 -10.51 19.82
N GLY A 130 -4.52 -10.49 19.41
CA GLY A 130 -3.61 -11.64 19.50
C GLY A 130 -3.81 -12.70 18.42
N TRP A 131 -4.53 -12.38 17.33
CA TRP A 131 -4.82 -13.32 16.23
C TRP A 131 -3.76 -13.34 15.12
N THR A 132 -2.71 -12.52 15.23
CA THR A 132 -1.58 -12.52 14.30
C THR A 132 -0.28 -12.77 15.05
N GLY A 133 0.27 -13.99 14.99
CA GLY A 133 1.55 -14.33 15.64
C GLY A 133 1.66 -15.78 16.10
N VAL A 134 2.86 -16.18 16.51
CA VAL A 134 3.11 -17.40 17.29
C VAL A 134 2.74 -17.08 18.74
N GLY A 135 1.95 -17.93 19.40
CA GLY A 135 1.60 -17.76 20.81
C GLY A 135 2.85 -17.79 21.69
N ALA A 136 2.77 -17.20 22.89
CA ALA A 136 3.87 -17.18 23.86
C ALA A 136 4.34 -18.57 24.32
N ASP A 137 3.54 -19.61 24.05
CA ASP A 137 3.78 -21.02 24.33
C ASP A 137 4.43 -21.77 23.15
N GLY A 138 4.81 -21.09 22.07
CA GLY A 138 5.31 -21.73 20.86
C GLY A 138 4.22 -22.50 20.09
N SER A 139 2.98 -22.54 20.61
CA SER A 139 1.84 -22.93 19.80
C SER A 139 1.60 -21.78 18.85
N GLY A 140 2.02 -21.97 17.60
CA GLY A 140 1.43 -21.18 16.55
C GLY A 140 -0.07 -21.41 16.66
N VAL A 141 -0.85 -20.36 16.95
CA VAL A 141 -2.19 -20.31 16.36
C VAL A 141 -1.87 -20.30 14.89
N ALA A 142 -1.80 -21.50 14.30
CA ALA A 142 -1.43 -21.72 12.92
C ALA A 142 -2.18 -20.66 12.16
N ARG A 143 -1.46 -19.72 11.50
CA ARG A 143 -2.00 -18.63 10.68
C ARG A 143 -3.31 -19.16 10.13
N GLN A 144 -4.45 -18.80 10.74
CA GLN A 144 -5.71 -19.49 10.41
C GLN A 144 -6.04 -18.93 9.05
N ARG A 145 -5.48 -19.57 8.00
CA ARG A 145 -5.64 -19.15 6.61
C ARG A 145 -7.12 -19.11 6.28
N ARG A 146 -7.87 -20.00 6.94
CA ARG A 146 -9.33 -20.04 6.91
C ARG A 146 -9.86 -19.24 8.09
N HIS A 147 -10.23 -18.01 7.80
CA HIS A 147 -11.10 -17.19 8.65
C HIS A 147 -12.43 -16.95 7.92
N PRO A 148 -13.49 -16.49 8.61
CA PRO A 148 -14.82 -16.33 8.01
C PRO A 148 -14.87 -15.44 6.75
N PHE A 149 -13.89 -14.56 6.56
CA PHE A 149 -13.80 -13.69 5.37
C PHE A 149 -12.98 -14.27 4.21
N ASP A 150 -12.29 -15.39 4.41
CA ASP A 150 -11.47 -16.04 3.38
C ASP A 150 -12.39 -16.75 2.37
N GLN A 151 -12.11 -16.56 1.09
CA GLN A 151 -12.89 -17.11 -0.03
C GLN A 151 -12.30 -18.42 -0.57
N GLY A 152 -11.42 -19.07 0.19
CA GLY A 152 -10.72 -20.29 -0.22
C GLY A 152 -9.27 -20.06 -0.68
N GLY A 153 -8.64 -18.96 -0.24
CA GLY A 153 -7.23 -18.67 -0.47
C GLY A 153 -6.96 -17.43 -1.33
N CYS A 154 -5.67 -17.14 -1.53
CA CYS A 154 -5.19 -15.88 -2.09
C CYS A 154 -5.83 -15.50 -3.43
N LEU A 155 -5.79 -16.40 -4.42
CA LEU A 155 -6.36 -16.15 -5.75
C LEU A 155 -7.89 -16.00 -5.70
N ALA A 156 -8.56 -16.76 -4.85
CA ALA A 156 -10.01 -16.66 -4.67
C ALA A 156 -10.40 -15.33 -4.02
N ASN A 157 -9.61 -14.84 -3.06
CA ASN A 157 -9.79 -13.53 -2.44
C ASN A 157 -9.60 -12.38 -3.43
N TRP A 158 -8.55 -12.47 -4.27
CA TRP A 158 -8.35 -11.53 -5.38
C TRP A 158 -9.52 -11.54 -6.36
N ALA A 159 -9.98 -12.72 -6.78
CA ALA A 159 -11.12 -12.85 -7.69
C ALA A 159 -12.41 -12.30 -7.07
N ALA A 160 -12.65 -12.54 -5.78
CA ALA A 160 -13.79 -11.97 -5.07
C ALA A 160 -13.70 -10.45 -4.95
N TRP A 161 -12.51 -9.91 -4.66
CA TRP A 161 -12.27 -8.46 -4.67
C TRP A 161 -12.50 -7.85 -6.04
N LEU A 162 -12.12 -8.54 -7.13
CA LEU A 162 -12.35 -8.17 -8.54
C LEU A 162 -13.80 -8.35 -9.02
N ARG A 163 -14.62 -9.15 -8.34
CA ARG A 163 -16.07 -9.22 -8.60
C ARG A 163 -16.85 -8.15 -7.83
N ALA A 164 -16.46 -7.87 -6.58
CA ALA A 164 -17.23 -7.01 -5.66
C ALA A 164 -17.43 -5.55 -6.08
N GLY A 165 -16.63 -5.03 -7.01
CA GLY A 165 -16.75 -3.68 -7.56
C GLY A 165 -17.07 -3.64 -9.06
N ALA A 166 -17.48 -4.78 -9.65
CA ALA A 166 -18.21 -4.78 -10.92
C ALA A 166 -19.74 -4.68 -10.71
N ALA A 167 -20.19 -4.75 -9.46
CA ALA A 167 -21.59 -4.80 -9.05
C ALA A 167 -22.06 -3.50 -8.37
N GLY A 168 -21.30 -2.40 -8.48
CA GLY A 168 -21.57 -1.11 -7.86
C GLY A 168 -21.54 0.02 -8.86
#